data_AF-A0A352WQ50-F1
#
_entry.id   AF-A0A352WQ50-F1
#
_cell.length_a   1.000
_cell.length_b   1.000
_cell.length_c   1.000
_cell.angle_alpha   90.00
_cell.angle_beta   90.00
_cell.angle_gamma   90.00
#
_symmetry.space_group_name_H-M   'P 1'
#
loop_
_entity.id
_entity.type
_entity.pdbx_description
1 polymer ?
#
loop_
_entity_poly.entity_id
_entity_poly.type
_entity_poly.pdbx_seq_one_letter_code
_entity_poly.pdbx_strand_id
1 'polypeptide(L)'
;TFVGLLIPGSGSLRVIRILRLLRAFRVLKLVGFIEEARGLQTVLRASRRRIIVFLSVVMALVTILGTLMYLVEDGQSGFSSIPKSIYWAIVTVTTVGYGDIAPQTIAGQVIASCMMIIGYAIIAVPTGMIGVEMIRKGTSSGSVSTQACPACGRDGHDPDAGYCKHCGNAL
;
A
#
# COMPACT_ATOMS: atom_id res chain seq x y z
N THR A 1 35.96 24.23 -19.30
CA THR A 1 36.23 24.88 -20.60
C THR A 1 36.42 26.37 -20.38
N PHE A 2 37.49 26.93 -20.96
CA PHE A 2 38.21 28.17 -20.67
C PHE A 2 37.45 29.53 -20.79
N VAL A 3 36.17 29.59 -20.40
CA VAL A 3 35.37 30.83 -20.44
C VAL A 3 35.27 31.51 -19.06
N GLY A 4 35.73 30.84 -17.99
CA GLY A 4 35.67 31.35 -16.62
C GLY A 4 36.76 32.35 -16.21
N LEU A 5 37.76 32.60 -17.06
CA LEU A 5 38.92 33.44 -16.75
C LEU A 5 38.76 34.91 -17.18
N LEU A 6 37.77 35.22 -18.03
CA LEU A 6 37.61 36.55 -18.65
C LEU A 6 36.46 37.40 -18.07
N ILE A 7 35.61 36.85 -17.20
CA ILE A 7 34.51 37.58 -16.58
C ILE A 7 34.44 37.20 -15.08
N PRO A 8 34.88 38.08 -14.16
CA PRO A 8 34.71 37.85 -12.73
C PRO A 8 33.20 37.92 -12.42
N GLY A 9 32.60 36.76 -12.14
CA GLY A 9 31.15 36.65 -11.89
C GLY A 9 30.45 35.45 -12.53
N SER A 10 31.11 34.69 -13.41
CA SER A 10 30.53 33.49 -14.05
C SER A 10 30.15 32.36 -13.06
N GLY A 11 30.75 32.34 -11.86
CA GLY A 11 30.35 31.47 -10.76
C GLY A 11 29.05 31.90 -10.05
N SER A 12 28.73 33.19 -10.05
CA SER A 12 27.55 33.75 -9.36
C SER A 12 26.24 33.29 -10.00
N LEU A 13 26.20 33.15 -11.33
CA LEU A 13 25.06 32.59 -12.06
C LEU A 13 24.82 31.10 -11.78
N ARG A 14 25.87 30.36 -11.39
CA ARG A 14 25.77 28.93 -11.05
C ARG A 14 25.15 28.75 -9.66
N VAL A 15 25.51 29.60 -8.70
CA VAL A 15 24.89 29.63 -7.36
C VAL A 15 23.40 29.98 -7.48
N ILE A 16 23.01 30.97 -8.29
CA ILE A 16 21.60 31.33 -8.52
C ILE A 16 20.79 30.16 -9.14
N ARG A 17 21.40 29.36 -10.04
CA ARG A 17 20.76 28.15 -10.58
C ARG A 17 20.58 27.06 -9.52
N ILE A 18 21.58 26.85 -8.65
CA ILE A 18 21.49 25.89 -7.54
C ILE A 18 20.43 26.34 -6.52
N LEU A 19 20.30 27.64 -6.25
CA LEU A 19 19.26 28.17 -5.39
C LEU A 19 17.84 27.93 -5.93
N ARG A 20 17.64 27.67 -7.25
CA ARG A 20 16.35 27.21 -7.76
C ARG A 20 15.99 25.79 -7.31
N LEU A 21 16.99 24.95 -6.97
CA LEU A 21 16.75 23.65 -6.33
C LEU A 21 16.18 23.81 -4.93
N LEU A 22 16.28 25.00 -4.29
CA LEU A 22 15.56 25.27 -3.06
C LEU A 22 14.03 25.17 -3.22
N ARG A 23 13.50 25.22 -4.46
CA ARG A 23 12.08 24.90 -4.71
C ARG A 23 11.74 23.45 -4.39
N ALA A 24 12.71 22.53 -4.36
CA ALA A 24 12.53 21.17 -3.87
C ALA A 24 12.15 21.15 -2.39
N PHE A 25 12.51 22.17 -1.60
CA PHE A 25 12.05 22.33 -0.22
C PHE A 25 10.53 22.57 -0.14
N ARG A 26 9.82 22.79 -1.26
CA ARG A 26 8.35 22.67 -1.27
C ARG A 26 7.88 21.26 -0.86
N VAL A 27 8.71 20.22 -0.99
CA VAL A 27 8.45 18.90 -0.39
C VAL A 27 8.26 19.00 1.13
N LEU A 28 8.82 19.98 1.83
CA LEU A 28 8.53 20.17 3.27
C LEU A 28 7.08 20.60 3.54
N LYS A 29 6.30 21.05 2.54
CA LYS A 29 4.84 21.19 2.71
C LYS A 29 4.14 19.85 2.96
N LEU A 30 4.77 18.71 2.63
CA LEU A 30 4.27 17.38 2.99
C LEU A 30 4.21 17.16 4.51
N VAL A 31 4.86 18.02 5.30
CA VAL A 31 4.75 18.03 6.78
C VAL A 31 3.30 18.23 7.25
N GLY A 32 2.48 18.97 6.49
CA GLY A 32 1.04 19.11 6.79
C GLY A 32 0.25 17.80 6.65
N PHE A 33 0.72 16.86 5.83
CA PHE A 33 0.11 15.53 5.66
C PHE A 33 0.54 14.54 6.76
N ILE A 34 1.39 14.94 7.71
CA ILE A 34 1.87 14.05 8.78
C ILE A 34 0.71 13.62 9.70
N GLU A 35 -0.30 14.46 9.93
CA GLU A 35 -1.45 14.09 10.76
C GLU A 35 -2.30 12.99 10.09
N GLU A 36 -2.58 13.14 8.79
CA GLU A 36 -3.27 12.11 7.99
C GLU A 36 -2.46 10.80 7.91
N ALA A 37 -1.13 10.92 7.75
CA ALA A 37 -0.22 9.78 7.72
C ALA A 37 -0.19 9.01 9.06
N ARG A 38 -0.34 9.69 10.20
CA ARG A 38 -0.42 9.03 11.53
C ARG A 38 -1.69 8.18 11.67
N GLY A 39 -2.82 8.63 11.12
CA GLY A 39 -4.04 7.84 11.08
C GLY A 39 -3.83 6.53 10.32
N LEU A 40 -3.28 6.62 9.11
CA LEU A 40 -2.94 5.47 8.27
C LEU A 40 -1.92 4.53 8.94
N GLN A 41 -0.86 5.06 9.53
CA GLN A 41 0.14 4.26 10.27
C GLN A 41 -0.49 3.44 11.40
N THR A 42 -1.44 4.03 12.13
CA THR A 42 -2.12 3.35 13.23
C THR A 42 -3.01 2.21 12.71
N VAL A 43 -3.67 2.40 11.56
CA VAL A 43 -4.47 1.36 10.88
C VAL A 43 -3.59 0.21 10.39
N LEU A 44 -2.46 0.53 9.76
CA LEU A 44 -1.49 -0.45 9.26
C LEU A 44 -0.89 -1.28 10.41
N ARG A 45 -0.54 -0.65 11.54
CA ARG A 45 -0.04 -1.38 12.73
C ARG A 45 -1.10 -2.32 13.31
N ALA A 46 -2.36 -1.88 13.39
CA ALA A 46 -3.46 -2.72 13.84
C ALA A 46 -3.68 -3.92 12.90
N SER A 47 -3.51 -3.71 11.59
CA SER A 47 -3.69 -4.75 10.56
C SER A 47 -2.45 -5.59 10.27
N ARG A 48 -1.30 -5.31 10.92
CA ARG A 48 0.01 -5.93 10.63
C ARG A 48 -0.05 -7.45 10.61
N ARG A 49 -0.67 -8.08 11.61
CA ARG A 49 -0.73 -9.55 11.70
C ARG A 49 -1.47 -10.14 10.50
N ARG A 50 -2.60 -9.54 10.12
CA ARG A 50 -3.41 -10.00 8.97
C ARG A 50 -2.65 -9.82 7.66
N ILE A 51 -1.98 -8.68 7.48
CA ILE A 51 -1.14 -8.40 6.30
C ILE A 51 0.02 -9.39 6.21
N ILE A 52 0.71 -9.71 7.32
CA ILE A 52 1.80 -10.69 7.32
C ILE A 52 1.31 -12.07 6.91
N VAL A 53 0.17 -12.52 7.46
CA VAL A 53 -0.42 -13.81 7.07
C VAL A 53 -0.76 -13.82 5.58
N PHE A 54 -1.41 -12.76 5.08
CA PHE A 54 -1.72 -12.63 3.66
C PHE A 54 -0.46 -12.69 2.77
N LEU A 55 0.57 -11.89 3.08
CA LEU A 55 1.82 -11.88 2.34
C LEU A 55 2.55 -13.24 2.41
N SER A 56 2.45 -13.96 3.53
CA SER A 56 3.03 -15.30 3.64
C SER A 56 2.35 -16.32 2.71
N VAL A 57 1.03 -16.22 2.54
CA VAL A 57 0.27 -17.07 1.60
C VAL A 57 0.63 -16.72 0.16
N VAL A 58 0.71 -15.43 -0.18
CA VAL A 58 1.15 -14.98 -1.51
C VAL A 58 2.56 -15.46 -1.81
N MET A 59 3.48 -15.35 -0.84
CA MET A 59 4.85 -15.85 -0.98
C MET A 59 4.89 -17.37 -1.22
N ALA A 60 4.12 -18.15 -0.47
CA ALA A 60 4.02 -19.59 -0.70
C ALA A 60 3.48 -19.91 -2.10
N LEU A 61 2.44 -19.18 -2.55
CA LEU A 61 1.85 -19.34 -3.88
C LEU A 61 2.86 -19.06 -5.00
N VAL A 62 3.57 -17.93 -4.96
CA VAL A 62 4.57 -17.60 -5.99
C VAL A 62 5.77 -18.55 -5.95
N THR A 63 6.14 -19.07 -4.78
CA THR A 63 7.16 -20.11 -4.69
C THR A 63 6.71 -21.39 -5.38
N ILE A 64 5.50 -21.88 -5.08
CA ILE A 64 4.96 -23.11 -5.69
C ILE A 64 4.81 -22.95 -7.21
N LEU A 65 4.16 -21.87 -7.66
CA LEU A 65 3.94 -21.62 -9.10
C LEU A 65 5.25 -21.33 -9.84
N GLY A 66 6.17 -20.58 -9.24
CA GLY A 66 7.50 -20.35 -9.81
C GLY A 66 8.30 -21.65 -9.96
N THR A 67 8.27 -22.53 -8.96
CA THR A 67 8.89 -23.86 -9.08
C THR A 67 8.20 -24.74 -10.13
N LEU A 68 6.87 -24.67 -10.24
CA LEU A 68 6.13 -25.40 -11.28
C LEU A 68 6.55 -24.92 -12.68
N MET A 69 6.69 -23.61 -12.88
CA MET A 69 7.15 -23.04 -14.15
C MET A 69 8.57 -23.46 -14.51
N TYR A 70 9.47 -23.54 -13.53
CA TYR A 70 10.81 -24.08 -13.75
C TYR A 70 10.80 -25.53 -14.27
N LEU A 71 9.81 -26.32 -13.90
CA LEU A 71 9.69 -27.73 -14.33
C LEU A 71 9.02 -27.87 -15.71
N VAL A 72 8.13 -26.94 -16.06
CA VAL A 72 7.34 -26.98 -17.31
C VAL A 72 8.04 -26.28 -18.46
N GLU A 73 8.79 -25.22 -18.18
CA GLU A 73 9.48 -24.42 -19.19
C GLU A 73 10.94 -24.86 -19.36
N ASP A 74 11.42 -24.87 -20.60
CA ASP A 74 12.82 -25.13 -20.90
C ASP A 74 13.71 -23.95 -20.48
N GLY A 75 14.93 -24.25 -20.00
CA GLY A 75 15.87 -23.23 -19.51
C GLY A 75 16.25 -22.11 -20.50
N GLN A 76 15.98 -22.29 -21.80
CA GLN A 76 16.19 -21.27 -22.85
C GLN A 76 15.21 -20.10 -22.76
N SER A 77 14.02 -20.30 -22.20
CA SER A 77 12.97 -19.28 -22.07
C SER A 77 13.17 -18.33 -20.87
N GLY A 78 14.32 -18.42 -20.20
CA GLY A 78 14.69 -17.59 -19.05
C GLY A 78 14.44 -18.25 -17.69
N PHE A 79 13.70 -19.37 -17.65
CA PHE A 79 13.45 -20.20 -16.46
C PHE A 79 14.66 -21.10 -16.13
N SER A 80 15.85 -20.50 -15.97
CA SER A 80 17.11 -21.24 -15.79
C SER A 80 17.32 -21.78 -14.37
N SER A 81 16.62 -21.24 -13.37
CA SER A 81 16.73 -21.69 -11.98
C SER A 81 15.43 -21.42 -11.22
N ILE A 82 15.21 -22.15 -10.11
CA ILE A 82 14.04 -21.96 -9.25
C ILE A 82 13.93 -20.50 -8.76
N PRO A 83 14.98 -19.85 -8.21
CA PRO A 83 14.86 -18.46 -7.76
C PRO A 83 14.49 -17.48 -8.86
N LYS A 84 14.98 -17.69 -10.09
CA LYS A 84 14.67 -16.84 -11.24
C LYS A 84 13.22 -17.01 -11.70
N SER A 85 12.70 -18.23 -11.59
CA SER A 85 11.30 -18.55 -11.88
C SER A 85 10.34 -18.00 -10.81
N ILE A 86 10.77 -17.99 -9.55
CA ILE A 86 10.05 -17.30 -8.46
C ILE A 86 10.04 -15.79 -8.69
N TYR A 87 11.16 -15.20 -9.12
CA TYR A 87 11.22 -13.79 -9.49
C TYR A 87 10.20 -13.46 -10.59
N TRP A 88 10.12 -14.28 -11.64
CA TRP A 88 9.10 -14.13 -12.68
C TRP A 88 7.68 -14.19 -12.09
N ALA A 89 7.38 -15.18 -11.24
CA ALA A 89 6.08 -15.32 -10.61
C ALA A 89 5.69 -14.09 -9.78
N ILE A 90 6.64 -13.50 -9.04
CA ILE A 90 6.44 -12.25 -8.29
C ILE A 90 6.11 -11.10 -9.24
N VAL A 91 6.91 -10.90 -10.29
CA VAL A 91 6.71 -9.81 -11.28
C VAL A 91 5.36 -9.92 -11.98
N THR A 92 4.90 -11.13 -12.27
CA THR A 92 3.60 -11.36 -12.90
C THR A 92 2.45 -11.19 -11.91
N VAL A 93 2.51 -11.77 -10.70
CA VAL A 93 1.46 -11.62 -9.68
C VAL A 93 1.29 -10.16 -9.23
N THR A 94 2.39 -9.42 -9.16
CA THR A 94 2.38 -7.98 -8.86
C THR A 94 1.99 -7.10 -10.04
N THR A 95 1.66 -7.69 -11.20
CA THR A 95 1.27 -7.00 -12.44
C THR A 95 2.31 -6.03 -12.99
N VAL A 96 3.59 -6.16 -12.58
CA VAL A 96 4.69 -5.32 -13.09
C VAL A 96 5.04 -5.71 -14.51
N GLY A 97 5.20 -7.01 -14.77
CA GLY A 97 5.33 -7.56 -16.13
C GLY A 97 6.48 -6.98 -16.96
N TYR A 98 7.73 -7.05 -16.48
CA TYR A 98 8.90 -6.52 -17.22
C TYR A 98 9.09 -7.14 -18.61
N GLY A 99 8.64 -8.37 -18.82
CA GLY A 99 8.77 -9.08 -20.11
C GLY A 99 10.17 -9.63 -20.40
N ASP A 100 11.06 -9.65 -19.40
CA ASP A 100 12.40 -10.22 -19.46
C ASP A 100 12.42 -11.75 -19.47
N ILE A 101 11.39 -12.38 -18.89
CA ILE A 101 11.16 -13.82 -18.86
C ILE A 101 9.69 -14.07 -19.23
N ALA A 102 9.43 -15.01 -20.14
CA ALA A 102 8.07 -15.32 -20.57
C ALA A 102 7.92 -16.80 -20.97
N PRO A 103 6.81 -17.45 -20.58
CA PRO A 103 6.54 -18.84 -20.92
C PRO A 103 6.36 -19.02 -22.43
N GLN A 104 7.03 -20.03 -22.97
CA GLN A 104 6.97 -20.38 -24.39
C GLN A 104 6.15 -21.65 -24.61
N THR A 105 6.04 -22.52 -23.61
CA THR A 105 5.26 -23.75 -23.72
C THR A 105 3.76 -23.50 -23.58
N ILE A 106 2.94 -24.32 -24.25
CA ILE A 106 1.47 -24.23 -24.13
C ILE A 106 1.04 -24.43 -22.67
N ALA A 107 1.64 -25.40 -21.97
CA ALA A 107 1.33 -25.68 -20.57
C ALA A 107 1.70 -24.49 -19.66
N GLY A 108 2.90 -23.90 -19.85
CA GLY A 108 3.33 -22.74 -19.10
C GLY A 108 2.49 -21.49 -19.38
N GLN A 109 2.02 -21.31 -20.61
CA GLN A 109 1.09 -20.22 -20.95
C GLN A 109 -0.26 -20.38 -20.24
N VAL A 110 -0.82 -21.60 -20.20
CA VAL A 110 -2.07 -21.87 -19.45
C VAL A 110 -1.89 -21.56 -17.96
N ILE A 111 -0.78 -22.03 -17.35
CA ILE A 111 -0.46 -21.75 -15.95
C ILE A 111 -0.31 -20.25 -15.71
N ALA A 112 0.40 -19.55 -16.60
CA ALA A 112 0.60 -18.12 -16.50
C ALA A 112 -0.72 -17.34 -16.61
N SER A 113 -1.61 -17.71 -17.53
CA SER A 113 -2.93 -17.08 -17.65
C SER A 113 -3.77 -17.25 -16.38
N CYS A 114 -3.80 -18.45 -15.80
CA CYS A 114 -4.46 -18.68 -14.51
C CYS A 114 -3.84 -17.84 -13.39
N MET A 115 -2.51 -17.75 -13.35
CA MET A 115 -1.79 -16.95 -12.36
C MET A 115 -2.09 -15.45 -12.48
N MET A 116 -2.23 -14.91 -13.69
CA MET A 116 -2.61 -13.50 -13.90
C MET A 116 -4.01 -13.18 -13.32
N ILE A 117 -4.98 -14.09 -13.49
CA ILE A 117 -6.33 -13.93 -12.92
C ILE A 117 -6.26 -13.94 -11.39
N ILE A 118 -5.50 -14.87 -10.81
CA ILE A 118 -5.29 -14.94 -9.35
C ILE A 118 -4.59 -13.68 -8.83
N GLY A 119 -3.61 -13.15 -9.56
CA GLY A 119 -2.89 -11.92 -9.22
C GLY A 119 -3.84 -10.72 -9.05
N TYR A 120 -4.83 -10.59 -9.93
CA TYR A 120 -5.86 -9.55 -9.80
C TYR A 120 -6.67 -9.66 -8.50
N ALA A 121 -7.04 -10.88 -8.12
CA ALA A 121 -7.75 -11.11 -6.85
C ALA A 121 -6.87 -10.77 -5.64
N ILE A 122 -5.57 -11.09 -5.69
CA ILE A 122 -4.59 -10.81 -4.63
C ILE A 122 -4.48 -9.29 -4.38
N ILE A 123 -4.46 -8.46 -5.41
CA ILE A 123 -4.33 -6.99 -5.25
C ILE A 123 -5.54 -6.37 -4.54
N ALA A 124 -6.75 -6.93 -4.73
CA ALA A 124 -7.96 -6.41 -4.12
C ALA A 124 -8.03 -6.65 -2.60
N VAL A 125 -7.48 -7.76 -2.11
CA VAL A 125 -7.55 -8.19 -0.69
C VAL A 125 -6.94 -7.18 0.29
N PRO A 126 -5.68 -6.72 0.16
CA PRO A 126 -5.09 -5.79 1.13
C PRO A 126 -5.82 -4.44 1.16
N THR A 127 -6.29 -3.96 0.00
CA THR A 127 -7.08 -2.74 -0.11
C THR A 127 -8.39 -2.87 0.65
N GLY A 128 -9.11 -3.98 0.49
CA GLY A 128 -10.34 -4.27 1.24
C GLY A 128 -10.10 -4.39 2.75
N MET A 129 -9.03 -5.08 3.16
CA MET A 129 -8.67 -5.24 4.57
C MET A 129 -8.38 -3.90 5.26
N ILE A 130 -7.62 -3.02 4.61
CA ILE A 130 -7.31 -1.69 5.13
C ILE A 130 -8.56 -0.81 5.12
N GLY A 131 -9.36 -0.87 4.05
CA GLY A 131 -10.62 -0.12 3.93
C GLY A 131 -11.59 -0.38 5.07
N VAL A 132 -11.81 -1.65 5.43
CA VAL A 132 -12.69 -2.03 6.56
C VAL A 132 -12.15 -1.49 7.89
N GLU A 133 -10.82 -1.54 8.10
CA GLU A 133 -10.22 -1.04 9.34
C GLU A 133 -10.26 0.49 9.43
N MET A 134 -10.16 1.21 8.29
CA MET A 134 -10.37 2.65 8.23
C MET A 134 -11.81 3.04 8.56
N ILE A 135 -12.79 2.35 7.99
CA ILE A 135 -14.23 2.58 8.28
C ILE A 135 -14.49 2.34 9.77
N ARG A 136 -13.99 1.21 10.32
CA ARG A 136 -14.19 0.86 11.73
C ARG A 136 -13.64 1.92 12.68
N LYS A 137 -12.46 2.48 12.39
CA LYS A 137 -11.89 3.57 13.19
C LYS A 137 -12.63 4.90 13.03
N GLY A 138 -13.11 5.20 11.83
CA GLY A 138 -13.96 6.36 11.56
C GLY A 138 -15.27 6.31 12.36
N THR A 139 -15.90 5.13 12.43
CA THR A 139 -17.14 4.93 13.21
C THR A 139 -16.92 4.95 14.73
N SER A 140 -15.76 4.51 15.22
CA SER A 140 -15.45 4.54 16.67
C SER A 140 -15.00 5.91 17.17
N SER A 141 -14.83 6.89 16.28
CA SER A 141 -14.56 8.29 16.64
C SER A 141 -15.84 9.14 16.69
N GLY A 142 -17.03 8.51 16.76
CA GLY A 142 -18.19 9.17 17.37
C GLY A 142 -17.87 9.32 18.85
N SER A 143 -17.65 10.56 19.31
CA SER A 143 -17.39 10.85 20.72
C SER A 143 -18.55 10.32 21.57
N VAL A 144 -18.36 9.16 22.18
CA VAL A 144 -19.37 8.58 23.07
C VAL A 144 -19.59 9.57 24.19
N SER A 145 -20.79 10.14 24.28
CA SER A 145 -21.12 11.10 25.32
C SER A 145 -21.05 10.40 26.67
N THR A 146 -20.21 10.92 27.57
CA THR A 146 -20.18 10.53 28.99
C THR A 146 -21.36 11.12 29.78
N GLN A 147 -22.27 11.84 29.12
CA GLN A 147 -23.51 12.31 29.71
C GLN A 147 -24.36 11.11 30.14
N ALA A 148 -24.53 10.94 31.45
CA ALA A 148 -25.50 10.01 32.00
C ALA A 148 -26.91 10.62 31.86
N CYS A 149 -27.87 9.82 31.42
CA CYS A 149 -29.26 10.27 31.33
C CYS A 149 -29.80 10.60 32.73
N PRO A 150 -30.41 11.78 32.94
CA PRO A 150 -30.91 12.19 34.26
C PRO A 150 -32.05 11.31 34.79
N ALA A 151 -32.78 10.62 33.92
CA ALA A 151 -33.91 9.76 34.31
C ALA A 151 -33.49 8.31 34.61
N CYS A 152 -32.63 7.70 33.79
CA CYS A 152 -32.29 6.27 33.93
C CYS A 152 -30.82 5.99 34.32
N GLY A 153 -29.98 7.03 34.41
CA GLY A 153 -28.57 6.92 34.81
C GLY A 153 -27.66 6.23 33.79
N ARG A 154 -28.18 5.78 32.64
CA ARG A 154 -27.37 5.14 31.59
C ARG A 154 -26.64 6.18 30.77
N ASP A 155 -25.38 5.92 30.47
CA ASP A 155 -24.47 6.68 29.64
C ASP A 155 -24.34 6.05 28.24
N GLY A 156 -23.41 6.58 27.43
CA GLY A 156 -23.09 6.01 26.12
C GLY A 156 -23.97 6.50 24.98
N HIS A 157 -24.54 7.71 25.09
CA HIS A 157 -25.36 8.31 24.02
C HIS A 157 -24.49 8.89 22.92
N ASP A 158 -25.05 9.02 21.72
CA ASP A 158 -24.41 9.74 20.62
C ASP A 158 -24.26 11.23 21.01
N PRO A 159 -23.19 11.93 20.60
CA PRO A 159 -22.88 13.28 21.06
C PRO A 159 -23.90 14.34 20.63
N ASP A 160 -24.72 14.05 19.62
CA ASP A 160 -25.80 14.87 19.10
C ASP A 160 -27.20 14.36 19.50
N ALA A 161 -27.28 13.38 20.41
CA ALA A 161 -28.54 12.82 20.85
C ALA A 161 -29.33 13.81 21.73
N GLY A 162 -30.48 14.28 21.24
CA GLY A 162 -31.44 15.07 22.05
C GLY A 162 -32.26 14.24 23.04
N TYR A 163 -32.28 12.91 22.89
CA TYR A 163 -33.07 11.99 23.70
C TYR A 163 -32.31 10.70 24.01
N CYS A 164 -32.60 10.11 25.17
CA CYS A 164 -31.99 8.88 25.65
C CYS A 164 -32.47 7.67 24.85
N LYS A 165 -31.55 6.90 24.26
CA LYS A 165 -31.87 5.67 23.49
C LYS A 165 -32.47 4.51 24.31
N HIS A 166 -32.42 4.61 25.64
CA HIS A 166 -32.91 3.55 26.54
C HIS A 166 -34.28 3.85 27.15
N CYS A 167 -34.57 5.13 27.45
CA CYS A 167 -35.82 5.51 28.12
C CYS A 167 -36.60 6.65 27.44
N GLY A 168 -36.06 7.27 26.38
CA GLY A 168 -36.71 8.35 25.64
C GLY A 168 -36.73 9.72 26.33
N ASN A 169 -36.12 9.86 27.51
CA ASN A 169 -36.02 11.15 28.21
C ASN A 169 -35.08 12.11 27.48
N ALA A 170 -35.33 13.42 27.54
CA ALA A 170 -34.38 14.42 27.04
C ALA A 170 -33.03 14.29 27.77
N LEU A 171 -31.93 14.41 27.01
CA LEU A 171 -30.57 14.31 27.53
C LEU A 171 -30.04 15.68 27.96
#